data_AF-A0A1B6GTY3-F1
#
_entry.id   AF-A0A1B6GTY3-F1
#
_cell.length_a   1.000
_cell.length_b   1.000
_cell.length_c   1.000
_cell.angle_alpha   90.00
_cell.angle_beta   90.00
_cell.angle_gamma   90.00
#
_symmetry.space_group_name_H-M   'P 1'
#
loop_
_entity.id
_entity.type
_entity.pdbx_description
1 polymer ?
#
loop_
_entity_poly.entity_id
_entity_poly.type
_entity_poly.pdbx_seq_one_letter_code
_entity_poly.pdbx_strand_id
1 'polypeptide(L)'
;MAGKCCRSIQSLSSSLFKSKRCTTQQLKACQYSCSSQQPGGPTLTKSISFQQPSLSTPLPGLPLAKYASHKEDNQSTQITVLPSGLKIASENRFGQFCTVGVVIDSGSRYEVAFPSGISHFLEKLAFNSTEEYKNKDEIMQALERHGGICDCQSSRDTFVYAASADVRGLEAVIKILGDVVFRPQLSLEEVDIARQTIQFELETLLTRPEQETILMDMVHSAAYRNNTLGLPKICPESSLSKIDSNTLLTYLKSHHTLSRMVVAGVGVEHQALVDYVTKYFVELKPIWDQNSSIQQVKVDASVAQFTGGIVQEECEIPQYAGPSGLPELAHVVVALEGMSHQDPDFIPACVLNMMMGGGGSFSAGGPGKGMYTRLYTNVLNRYHWMYNATAYNHAYADTGLFCIHASATPAHVRDMVDVLTREIVAMAGPTGDKELMRAKTQLQSMLLMNLEARPVVFEDIARQVLATGHRKRPEAFMDLIEKVTSDDISRVAQRMLRSQPAVAARGKVQKMPALPDIQTALLNKDGRLQTARSRLSLFR
;
A
#
# COMPACT_ATOMS: atom_id res chain seq x y z
N MET A 1 -8.80 2.43 -6.70
CA MET A 1 -8.21 2.78 -5.40
C MET A 1 -8.34 1.66 -4.36
N ALA A 2 -9.37 0.79 -4.39
CA ALA A 2 -9.53 -0.31 -3.42
C ALA A 2 -8.52 -1.50 -3.54
N GLY A 3 -7.83 -1.67 -4.67
CA GLY A 3 -6.94 -2.82 -4.91
C GLY A 3 -5.51 -2.72 -4.35
N LYS A 4 -4.99 -1.49 -4.15
CA LYS A 4 -3.63 -1.28 -3.60
C LYS A 4 -3.59 -1.30 -2.07
N CYS A 5 -4.70 -0.95 -1.39
CA CYS A 5 -4.83 -1.00 0.08
C CYS A 5 -4.72 -2.43 0.65
N CYS A 6 -5.20 -3.44 -0.07
CA CYS A 6 -5.38 -4.78 0.50
C CYS A 6 -4.06 -5.51 0.79
N ARG A 7 -3.01 -5.28 0.00
CA ARG A 7 -1.72 -5.99 0.17
C ARG A 7 -0.79 -5.31 1.17
N SER A 8 -0.84 -3.98 1.33
CA SER A 8 -0.02 -3.32 2.36
C SER A 8 -0.50 -3.68 3.77
N ILE A 9 -1.82 -3.78 4.00
CA ILE A 9 -2.39 -4.19 5.29
C ILE A 9 -2.14 -5.68 5.60
N GLN A 10 -2.14 -6.57 4.59
CA GLN A 10 -1.73 -7.97 4.80
C GLN A 10 -0.23 -8.12 5.10
N SER A 11 0.62 -7.21 4.62
CA SER A 11 2.04 -7.19 4.97
C SER A 11 2.27 -6.74 6.43
N LEU A 12 1.46 -5.82 6.94
CA LEU A 12 1.46 -5.38 8.34
C LEU A 12 1.01 -6.48 9.32
N SER A 13 0.03 -7.32 8.96
CA SER A 13 -0.40 -8.41 9.84
C SER A 13 0.61 -9.58 9.89
N SER A 14 1.43 -9.76 8.85
CA SER A 14 2.38 -10.87 8.76
C SER A 14 3.77 -10.55 9.34
N SER A 15 4.16 -9.28 9.39
CA SER A 15 5.42 -8.84 10.02
C SER A 15 5.31 -8.76 11.56
N LEU A 16 4.15 -8.35 12.10
CA LEU A 16 3.90 -8.28 13.55
C LEU A 16 3.82 -9.67 14.22
N PHE A 17 3.58 -10.75 13.47
CA PHE A 17 3.46 -12.11 14.03
C PHE A 17 4.69 -13.00 13.85
N LYS A 18 5.79 -12.52 13.23
CA LYS A 18 6.99 -13.36 12.96
C LYS A 18 8.23 -13.07 13.80
N SER A 19 8.23 -12.06 14.68
CA SER A 19 9.34 -11.80 15.61
C SER A 19 8.93 -12.09 17.05
N LYS A 20 9.10 -13.36 17.45
CA LYS A 20 9.38 -13.90 18.80
C LYS A 20 8.94 -15.37 18.84
N ARG A 21 9.69 -16.26 18.17
CA ARG A 21 9.75 -17.66 18.62
C ARG A 21 10.57 -17.67 19.90
N CYS A 22 9.90 -17.43 21.02
CA CYS A 22 10.40 -17.88 22.31
C CYS A 22 10.40 -19.40 22.23
N THR A 23 11.58 -20.00 22.31
CA THR A 23 11.79 -21.44 22.45
C THR A 23 10.90 -21.95 23.58
N THR A 24 9.89 -22.75 23.24
CA THR A 24 9.13 -23.56 24.19
C THR A 24 10.06 -24.61 24.78
N GLN A 25 10.81 -24.23 25.82
CA GLN A 25 11.17 -25.20 26.85
C GLN A 25 9.89 -25.56 27.58
N GLN A 26 9.62 -26.86 27.65
CA GLN A 26 8.55 -27.45 28.42
C GLN A 26 8.50 -26.80 29.80
N LEU A 27 7.46 -25.99 30.06
CA LEU A 27 7.03 -25.68 31.41
C LEU A 27 6.48 -26.98 32.00
N LYS A 28 7.39 -27.86 32.45
CA LYS A 28 7.07 -28.79 33.53
C LYS A 28 6.56 -27.93 34.67
N ALA A 29 5.39 -28.27 35.19
CA ALA A 29 4.89 -27.68 36.43
C ALA A 29 5.97 -27.84 37.50
N CYS A 30 6.72 -26.77 37.77
CA CYS A 30 7.61 -26.72 38.92
C CYS A 30 6.72 -26.63 40.16
N GLN A 31 6.37 -27.78 40.71
CA GLN A 31 5.99 -27.90 42.11
C GLN A 31 7.22 -27.52 42.93
N TYR A 32 7.35 -26.24 43.27
CA TYR A 32 8.21 -25.81 44.36
C TYR A 32 7.51 -26.16 45.67
N SER A 33 7.52 -27.46 46.02
CA SER A 33 7.30 -27.89 47.40
C SER A 33 8.57 -27.56 48.18
N CYS A 34 8.62 -26.36 48.78
CA CYS A 34 9.58 -26.05 49.83
C CYS A 34 9.18 -26.85 51.08
N SER A 35 9.71 -28.06 51.21
CA SER A 35 9.83 -28.76 52.48
C SER A 35 11.04 -28.23 53.24
N SER A 36 10.84 -27.19 54.05
CA SER A 36 11.75 -26.86 55.15
C SER A 36 10.93 -26.29 56.32
N GLN A 37 10.73 -27.12 57.34
CA GLN A 37 10.21 -26.68 58.63
C GLN A 37 11.23 -25.70 59.26
N GLN A 38 10.78 -24.49 59.56
CA GLN A 38 11.43 -23.54 60.47
C GLN A 38 10.37 -23.11 61.49
N PRO A 39 10.58 -23.27 62.80
CA PRO A 39 9.61 -22.87 63.81
C PRO A 39 9.82 -21.39 64.21
N GLY A 40 8.75 -20.59 64.21
CA GLY A 40 8.70 -19.35 65.00
C GLY A 40 8.84 -18.01 64.27
N GLY A 41 8.16 -17.81 63.13
CA GLY A 41 7.92 -16.47 62.55
C GLY A 41 6.43 -16.09 62.61
N PRO A 42 6.07 -14.79 62.72
CA PRO A 42 4.68 -14.37 62.83
C PRO A 42 3.89 -14.89 61.62
N THR A 43 2.75 -15.51 61.90
CA THR A 43 1.85 -16.05 60.89
C THR A 43 1.39 -14.90 60.01
N LEU A 44 1.97 -14.76 58.82
CA LEU A 44 1.38 -13.98 57.74
C LEU A 44 0.09 -14.70 57.37
N THR A 45 -1.01 -14.30 58.01
CA THR A 45 -2.35 -14.57 57.47
C THR A 45 -2.36 -13.95 56.09
N LYS A 46 -2.27 -14.81 55.05
CA LYS A 46 -2.70 -14.45 53.70
C LYS A 46 -4.21 -14.22 53.78
N SER A 47 -4.61 -13.07 54.33
CA SER A 47 -5.90 -12.51 54.03
C SER A 47 -5.89 -12.27 52.53
N ILE A 48 -6.57 -13.13 51.79
CA ILE A 48 -6.87 -12.88 50.38
C ILE A 48 -7.85 -11.71 50.42
N SER A 49 -7.32 -10.49 50.39
CA SER A 49 -8.11 -9.25 50.51
C SER A 49 -8.92 -8.93 49.24
N PHE A 50 -8.87 -9.79 48.23
CA PHE A 50 -9.63 -9.65 46.99
C PHE A 50 -10.76 -10.68 46.92
N GLN A 51 -11.88 -10.38 47.57
CA GLN A 51 -13.17 -11.04 47.31
C GLN A 51 -13.80 -10.41 46.06
N GLN A 52 -13.26 -10.72 44.88
CA GLN A 52 -13.97 -10.42 43.64
C GLN A 52 -14.98 -11.54 43.35
N PRO A 53 -16.21 -11.21 42.92
CA PRO A 53 -17.15 -12.23 42.48
C PRO A 53 -16.59 -12.98 41.27
N SER A 54 -17.09 -14.19 41.04
CA SER A 54 -16.80 -14.96 39.82
C SER A 54 -17.04 -14.11 38.57
N LEU A 55 -16.26 -14.32 37.50
CA LEU A 55 -16.47 -13.66 36.20
C LEU A 55 -17.85 -13.93 35.58
N SER A 56 -18.58 -14.94 36.09
CA SER A 56 -19.97 -15.22 35.73
C SER A 56 -20.99 -14.28 36.40
N THR A 57 -20.59 -13.53 37.43
CA THR A 57 -21.46 -12.66 38.21
C THR A 57 -21.06 -11.20 37.95
N PRO A 58 -22.02 -10.32 37.60
CA PRO A 58 -21.73 -8.90 37.41
C PRO A 58 -21.05 -8.30 38.64
N LEU A 59 -20.02 -7.49 38.42
CA LEU A 59 -19.31 -6.81 39.50
C LEU A 59 -20.27 -5.81 40.18
N PRO A 60 -20.49 -5.89 41.50
CA PRO A 60 -21.39 -4.98 42.20
C PRO A 60 -20.83 -3.54 42.18
N GLY A 61 -21.73 -2.55 42.08
CA GLY A 61 -21.37 -1.14 42.16
C GLY A 61 -20.89 -0.49 40.85
N LEU A 62 -20.84 -1.23 39.73
CA LEU A 62 -20.58 -0.63 38.42
C LEU A 62 -21.82 0.12 37.89
N PRO A 63 -21.62 1.24 37.16
CA PRO A 63 -22.72 1.93 36.51
C PRO A 63 -23.37 1.03 35.45
N LEU A 64 -24.69 1.16 35.29
CA LEU A 64 -25.43 0.45 34.25
C LEU A 64 -24.87 0.80 32.86
N ALA A 65 -24.55 -0.22 32.08
CA ALA A 65 -24.04 -0.05 30.72
C ALA A 65 -25.08 0.70 29.86
N LYS A 66 -24.67 1.84 29.30
CA LYS A 66 -25.44 2.54 28.27
C LYS A 66 -25.10 1.93 26.91
N TYR A 67 -25.94 1.02 26.45
CA TYR A 67 -25.81 0.46 25.13
C TYR A 67 -26.10 1.52 24.08
N ALA A 68 -25.33 1.50 23.00
CA ALA A 68 -25.61 2.33 21.86
C ALA A 68 -26.90 1.85 21.19
N SER A 69 -27.84 2.77 20.98
CA SER A 69 -28.93 2.54 20.04
C SER A 69 -28.39 2.72 18.63
N HIS A 70 -28.82 1.86 17.70
CA HIS A 70 -28.58 2.08 16.28
C HIS A 70 -29.25 3.40 15.89
N LYS A 71 -28.46 4.47 15.77
CA LYS A 71 -28.92 5.69 15.14
C LYS A 71 -28.64 5.55 13.65
N GLU A 72 -29.68 5.66 12.82
CA GLU A 72 -29.55 5.94 11.38
C GLU A 72 -28.99 7.35 11.14
N ASP A 73 -28.14 7.88 12.03
CA ASP A 73 -27.47 9.14 11.77
C ASP A 73 -26.62 8.90 10.53
N ASN A 74 -27.08 9.51 9.43
CA ASN A 74 -26.50 9.41 8.11
C ASN A 74 -24.98 9.53 8.25
N GLN A 75 -24.27 8.42 8.00
CA GLN A 75 -22.81 8.30 7.87
C GLN A 75 -22.35 9.13 6.67
N SER A 76 -22.63 10.43 6.74
CA SER A 76 -22.38 11.43 5.73
C SER A 76 -21.00 11.98 6.01
N THR A 77 -20.17 11.93 4.98
CA THR A 77 -18.86 12.53 5.03
C THR A 77 -19.03 14.05 4.95
N GLN A 78 -18.67 14.74 6.02
CA GLN A 78 -18.67 16.20 6.09
C GLN A 78 -17.31 16.71 5.59
N ILE A 79 -17.32 17.77 4.79
CA ILE A 79 -16.11 18.35 4.20
C ILE A 79 -16.15 19.86 4.39
N THR A 80 -15.11 20.39 5.01
CA THR A 80 -14.86 21.83 5.16
C THR A 80 -13.59 22.19 4.40
N VAL A 81 -13.64 23.25 3.59
CA VAL A 81 -12.47 23.79 2.88
C VAL A 81 -12.11 25.12 3.53
N LEU A 82 -10.91 25.20 4.11
CA LEU A 82 -10.42 26.44 4.72
C LEU A 82 -9.95 27.43 3.65
N PRO A 83 -9.88 28.75 3.96
CA PRO A 83 -9.35 29.76 3.05
C PRO A 83 -7.91 29.50 2.58
N SER A 84 -7.13 28.75 3.37
CA SER A 84 -5.77 28.30 3.01
C SER A 84 -5.73 27.23 1.92
N GLY A 85 -6.89 26.70 1.50
CA GLY A 85 -7.01 25.57 0.58
C GLY A 85 -6.94 24.20 1.28
N LEU A 86 -6.70 24.15 2.59
CA LEU A 86 -6.72 22.90 3.36
C LEU A 86 -8.14 22.32 3.38
N LYS A 87 -8.23 21.03 3.02
CA LYS A 87 -9.49 20.27 3.07
C LYS A 87 -9.53 19.44 4.34
N ILE A 88 -10.63 19.54 5.09
CA ILE A 88 -10.89 18.77 6.32
C ILE A 88 -12.12 17.92 6.08
N ALA A 89 -11.97 16.60 6.16
CA ALA A 89 -13.06 15.66 5.97
C ALA A 89 -13.28 14.83 7.24
N SER A 90 -14.53 14.56 7.61
CA SER A 90 -14.79 13.58 8.66
C SER A 90 -16.02 12.73 8.41
N GLU A 91 -15.99 11.54 9.00
CA GLU A 91 -17.16 10.66 9.09
C GLU A 91 -17.27 10.17 10.53
N ASN A 92 -18.33 10.60 11.21
CA ASN A 92 -18.57 10.13 12.56
C ASN A 92 -19.03 8.66 12.51
N ARG A 93 -18.43 7.81 13.35
CA ARG A 93 -18.72 6.38 13.41
C ARG A 93 -18.82 5.93 14.85
N PHE A 94 -19.65 4.92 15.07
CA PHE A 94 -19.78 4.30 16.37
C PHE A 94 -18.45 3.69 16.85
N GLY A 95 -18.16 3.87 18.14
CA GLY A 95 -17.00 3.31 18.82
C GLY A 95 -16.30 4.32 19.71
N GLN A 96 -15.34 3.84 20.50
CA GLN A 96 -14.51 4.66 21.39
C GLN A 96 -13.15 5.04 20.78
N PHE A 97 -12.86 4.53 19.58
CA PHE A 97 -11.61 4.76 18.87
C PHE A 97 -11.87 5.50 17.56
N CYS A 98 -10.97 6.42 17.24
CA CYS A 98 -10.93 7.15 15.98
C CYS A 98 -9.66 6.83 15.21
N THR A 99 -9.71 7.03 13.89
CA THR A 99 -8.52 7.11 13.03
C THR A 99 -8.50 8.49 12.40
N VAL A 100 -7.40 9.22 12.57
CA VAL A 100 -7.18 10.54 11.99
C VAL A 100 -5.84 10.58 11.30
N GLY A 101 -5.72 11.40 10.26
CA GLY A 101 -4.48 11.50 9.52
C GLY A 101 -4.51 12.56 8.44
N VAL A 102 -3.38 12.70 7.78
CA VAL A 102 -3.11 13.67 6.72
C VAL A 102 -2.69 12.91 5.49
N VAL A 103 -3.35 13.21 4.36
CA VAL A 103 -2.93 12.74 3.04
C VAL A 103 -2.52 13.95 2.22
N ILE A 104 -1.31 13.88 1.68
CA ILE A 104 -0.66 14.94 0.95
C ILE A 104 -0.49 14.47 -0.49
N ASP A 105 -0.79 15.34 -1.45
CA ASP A 105 -0.41 15.17 -2.85
C ASP A 105 1.12 15.36 -2.97
N SER A 106 1.87 14.31 -2.67
CA SER A 106 3.33 14.29 -2.53
C SER A 106 3.81 12.84 -2.71
N GLY A 107 5.09 12.60 -2.96
CA GLY A 107 5.61 11.26 -3.25
C GLY A 107 6.67 11.24 -4.34
N SER A 108 7.10 10.03 -4.71
CA SER A 108 8.26 9.88 -5.60
C SER A 108 8.07 10.47 -7.00
N ARG A 109 6.83 10.63 -7.48
CA ARG A 109 6.57 11.28 -8.78
C ARG A 109 6.99 12.74 -8.83
N TYR A 110 7.09 13.39 -7.66
CA TYR A 110 7.38 14.81 -7.54
C TYR A 110 8.86 15.09 -7.26
N GLU A 111 9.71 14.06 -7.33
CA GLU A 111 11.15 14.17 -7.01
C GLU A 111 12.00 14.55 -8.23
N VAL A 112 11.42 15.04 -9.34
CA VAL A 112 12.18 15.37 -10.57
C VAL A 112 13.32 16.37 -10.33
N ALA A 113 13.08 17.37 -9.47
CA ALA A 113 14.08 18.39 -9.11
C ALA A 113 14.99 17.98 -7.94
N PHE A 114 14.85 16.74 -7.43
CA PHE A 114 15.51 16.25 -6.23
C PHE A 114 16.25 14.92 -6.51
N PRO A 115 17.23 14.52 -5.68
CA PRO A 115 17.74 13.16 -5.73
C PRO A 115 16.61 12.17 -5.45
N SER A 116 16.46 11.12 -6.26
CA SER A 116 15.41 10.12 -6.00
C SER A 116 15.61 9.45 -4.65
N GLY A 117 14.53 9.28 -3.89
CA GLY A 117 14.52 8.68 -2.56
C GLY A 117 14.08 9.61 -1.42
N ILE A 118 13.73 10.87 -1.70
CA ILE A 118 13.30 11.83 -0.67
C ILE A 118 12.11 11.30 0.13
N SER A 119 11.08 10.80 -0.55
CA SER A 119 9.88 10.26 0.08
C SER A 119 10.22 9.05 0.97
N HIS A 120 11.19 8.22 0.57
CA HIS A 120 11.62 7.07 1.37
C HIS A 120 12.36 7.52 2.64
N PHE A 121 13.20 8.55 2.56
CA PHE A 121 13.82 9.18 3.73
C PHE A 121 12.78 9.78 4.68
N LEU A 122 11.84 10.56 4.16
CA LEU A 122 10.78 11.18 4.96
C LEU A 122 9.90 10.13 5.66
N GLU A 123 9.67 8.98 5.02
CA GLU A 123 8.95 7.87 5.65
C GLU A 123 9.69 7.29 6.86
N LYS A 124 11.03 7.14 6.78
CA LYS A 124 11.83 6.65 7.92
C LYS A 124 12.02 7.70 9.02
N LEU A 125 11.96 8.97 8.65
CA LEU A 125 12.09 10.11 9.57
C LEU A 125 10.75 10.52 10.20
N ALA A 126 9.64 9.96 9.75
CA ALA A 126 8.33 10.23 10.30
C ALA A 126 8.26 9.83 11.79
N PHE A 127 7.59 10.67 12.60
CA PHE A 127 7.45 10.48 14.05
C PHE A 127 8.79 10.42 14.82
N ASN A 128 9.84 11.07 14.32
CA ASN A 128 11.06 11.38 15.08
C ASN A 128 10.96 12.75 15.76
N SER A 129 12.08 13.37 16.13
CA SER A 129 12.06 14.65 16.84
C SER A 129 11.43 15.78 16.02
N THR A 130 10.74 16.66 16.73
CA THR A 130 10.00 17.80 16.21
C THR A 130 10.25 19.04 17.09
N GLU A 131 9.59 20.16 16.80
CA GLU A 131 9.69 21.37 17.64
C GLU A 131 9.13 21.16 19.05
N GLU A 132 8.01 20.43 19.19
CA GLU A 132 7.41 20.14 20.49
C GLU A 132 8.02 18.91 21.18
N TYR A 133 8.37 17.87 20.43
CA TYR A 133 8.78 16.57 20.98
C TYR A 133 10.26 16.31 20.70
N LYS A 134 11.04 16.03 21.75
CA LYS A 134 12.50 15.95 21.63
C LYS A 134 12.99 14.72 20.89
N ASN A 135 12.20 13.65 20.88
CA ASN A 135 12.55 12.38 20.26
C ASN A 135 11.30 11.54 19.97
N LYS A 136 11.52 10.43 19.27
CA LYS A 136 10.48 9.44 18.94
C LYS A 136 9.79 8.86 20.17
N ASP A 137 10.51 8.61 21.25
CA ASP A 137 9.95 7.97 22.46
C ASP A 137 8.92 8.87 23.14
N GLU A 138 9.13 10.19 23.17
CA GLU A 138 8.15 11.14 23.71
C GLU A 138 6.85 11.14 22.88
N ILE A 139 6.95 11.07 21.55
CA ILE A 139 5.79 10.95 20.66
C ILE A 139 5.05 9.63 20.92
N MET A 140 5.77 8.51 21.00
CA MET A 140 5.17 7.19 21.25
C MET A 140 4.49 7.15 22.63
N GLN A 141 5.13 7.67 23.67
CA GLN A 141 4.52 7.78 25.01
C GLN A 141 3.25 8.63 25.00
N ALA A 142 3.23 9.74 24.24
CA ALA A 142 2.05 10.59 24.12
C ALA A 142 0.89 9.86 23.41
N LEU A 143 1.18 9.05 22.38
CA LEU A 143 0.19 8.20 21.71
C LEU A 143 -0.28 7.07 22.63
N GLU A 144 0.62 6.37 23.31
CA GLU A 144 0.31 5.22 24.18
C GLU A 144 -0.61 5.58 25.35
N ARG A 145 -0.53 6.82 25.87
CA ARG A 145 -1.48 7.34 26.89
C ARG A 145 -2.94 7.24 26.45
N HIS A 146 -3.19 7.24 25.15
CA HIS A 146 -4.51 7.11 24.54
C HIS A 146 -4.70 5.80 23.77
N GLY A 147 -3.84 4.79 24.04
CA GLY A 147 -3.85 3.51 23.31
C GLY A 147 -3.59 3.70 21.81
N GLY A 148 -2.84 4.74 21.46
CA GLY A 148 -2.62 5.17 20.10
C GLY A 148 -1.59 4.33 19.36
N ILE A 149 -1.83 4.11 18.08
CA ILE A 149 -0.85 3.61 17.11
C ILE A 149 -0.74 4.60 15.96
N CYS A 150 0.44 4.70 15.34
CA CYS A 150 0.66 5.56 14.19
C CYS A 150 1.39 4.81 13.07
N ASP A 151 1.20 5.28 11.85
CA ASP A 151 1.89 4.80 10.67
C ASP A 151 2.13 5.93 9.66
N CYS A 152 3.16 5.76 8.85
CA CYS A 152 3.54 6.69 7.79
C CYS A 152 3.84 5.88 6.52
N GLN A 153 3.22 6.27 5.40
CA GLN A 153 3.36 5.54 4.14
C GLN A 153 3.55 6.49 2.97
N SER A 154 4.58 6.24 2.16
CA SER A 154 4.78 6.89 0.87
C SER A 154 4.25 6.05 -0.29
N SER A 155 3.57 6.69 -1.23
CA SER A 155 3.23 6.19 -2.56
C SER A 155 4.01 7.01 -3.61
N ARG A 156 3.77 6.72 -4.90
CA ARG A 156 4.29 7.54 -6.00
C ARG A 156 3.65 8.92 -6.06
N ASP A 157 2.38 9.04 -5.70
CA ASP A 157 1.55 10.24 -5.88
C ASP A 157 0.90 10.76 -4.59
N THR A 158 1.02 10.03 -3.48
CA THR A 158 0.50 10.46 -2.18
C THR A 158 1.44 10.12 -1.05
N PHE A 159 1.44 10.96 -0.02
CA PHE A 159 2.14 10.72 1.23
C PHE A 159 1.13 10.74 2.39
N VAL A 160 1.18 9.75 3.28
CA VAL A 160 0.16 9.54 4.32
C VAL A 160 0.80 9.49 5.70
N TYR A 161 0.31 10.32 6.62
CA TYR A 161 0.55 10.21 8.07
C TYR A 161 -0.76 9.89 8.74
N ALA A 162 -0.83 8.83 9.54
CA ALA A 162 -2.08 8.46 10.21
C ALA A 162 -1.83 7.93 11.61
N ALA A 163 -2.83 8.11 12.47
CA ALA A 163 -2.85 7.54 13.81
C ALA A 163 -4.26 7.10 14.19
N SER A 164 -4.36 6.00 14.93
CA SER A 164 -5.60 5.53 15.53
C SER A 164 -5.45 5.52 17.04
N ALA A 165 -6.40 6.12 17.77
CA ALA A 165 -6.36 6.24 19.23
C ALA A 165 -7.77 6.31 19.82
N ASP A 166 -7.87 6.29 21.15
CA ASP A 166 -9.12 6.60 21.87
C ASP A 166 -9.57 8.03 21.54
N VAL A 167 -10.88 8.23 21.33
CA VAL A 167 -11.47 9.52 20.92
C VAL A 167 -11.14 10.65 21.90
N ARG A 168 -10.93 10.35 23.20
CA ARG A 168 -10.52 11.35 24.20
C ARG A 168 -9.12 11.91 23.93
N GLY A 169 -8.30 11.21 23.17
CA GLY A 169 -6.96 11.62 22.75
C GLY A 169 -6.94 12.42 21.45
N LEU A 170 -8.10 12.75 20.85
CA LEU A 170 -8.17 13.39 19.52
C LEU A 170 -7.28 14.64 19.41
N GLU A 171 -7.35 15.56 20.38
CA GLU A 171 -6.53 16.78 20.36
C GLU A 171 -5.04 16.45 20.37
N ALA A 172 -4.61 15.52 21.24
CA ALA A 172 -3.21 15.11 21.36
C ALA A 172 -2.70 14.50 20.05
N VAL A 173 -3.50 13.68 19.39
CA VAL A 173 -3.13 13.06 18.11
C VAL A 173 -3.04 14.11 16.99
N ILE A 174 -3.99 15.05 16.89
CA ILE A 174 -3.94 16.11 15.87
C ILE A 174 -2.75 17.05 16.12
N LYS A 175 -2.42 17.34 17.39
CA LYS A 175 -1.22 18.08 17.76
C LYS A 175 0.04 17.39 17.25
N ILE A 176 0.19 16.09 17.53
CA ILE A 176 1.33 15.28 17.06
C ILE A 176 1.41 15.29 15.53
N LEU A 177 0.29 15.06 14.84
CA LEU A 177 0.28 15.05 13.37
C LEU A 177 0.67 16.39 12.77
N GLY A 178 0.18 17.51 13.33
CA GLY A 178 0.57 18.85 12.88
C GLY A 178 2.07 19.09 13.06
N ASP A 179 2.64 18.61 14.16
CA ASP A 179 4.05 18.77 14.48
C ASP A 179 4.96 17.91 13.59
N VAL A 180 4.62 16.63 13.40
CA VAL A 180 5.35 15.70 12.54
C VAL A 180 5.34 16.12 11.08
N VAL A 181 4.24 16.71 10.59
CA VAL A 181 4.11 17.12 9.19
C VAL A 181 4.84 18.44 8.89
N PHE A 182 4.80 19.41 9.80
CA PHE A 182 5.26 20.79 9.54
C PHE A 182 6.49 21.24 10.33
N ARG A 183 6.81 20.56 11.44
CA ARG A 183 7.87 20.96 12.35
C ARG A 183 8.84 19.81 12.70
N PRO A 184 9.27 18.96 11.74
CA PRO A 184 10.31 17.98 12.02
C PRO A 184 11.68 18.67 12.17
N GLN A 185 12.50 18.26 13.14
CA GLN A 185 13.83 18.85 13.35
C GLN A 185 14.85 18.38 12.32
N LEU A 186 14.76 17.10 11.91
CA LEU A 186 15.65 16.47 10.94
C LEU A 186 17.14 16.70 11.27
N SER A 187 17.55 16.33 12.49
CA SER A 187 18.94 16.44 12.93
C SER A 187 19.87 15.57 12.05
N LEU A 188 21.16 15.94 11.99
CA LEU A 188 22.15 15.19 11.20
C LEU A 188 22.23 13.72 11.64
N GLU A 189 22.16 13.47 12.95
CA GLU A 189 22.16 12.13 13.53
C GLU A 189 20.94 11.31 13.08
N GLU A 190 19.73 11.89 13.10
CA GLU A 190 18.53 11.19 12.64
C GLU A 190 18.57 10.89 11.15
N VAL A 191 19.08 11.81 10.33
CA VAL A 191 19.23 11.61 8.89
C VAL A 191 20.26 10.50 8.61
N ASP A 192 21.35 10.43 9.39
CA ASP A 192 22.35 9.38 9.29
C ASP A 192 21.79 8.00 9.70
N ILE A 193 21.01 7.93 10.77
CA ILE A 193 20.31 6.70 11.18
C ILE A 193 19.29 6.28 10.11
N ALA A 194 18.54 7.22 9.55
CA ALA A 194 17.60 6.94 8.46
C ALA A 194 18.33 6.39 7.22
N ARG A 195 19.49 6.96 6.86
CA ARG A 195 20.32 6.47 5.76
C ARG A 195 20.78 5.03 5.99
N GLN A 196 21.28 4.71 7.19
CA GLN A 196 21.69 3.35 7.54
C GLN A 196 20.50 2.37 7.52
N THR A 197 19.33 2.81 8.00
CA THR A 197 18.10 2.01 7.98
C THR A 197 17.67 1.67 6.55
N ILE A 198 17.71 2.67 5.65
CA ILE A 198 17.38 2.48 4.23
C ILE A 198 18.40 1.57 3.55
N GLN A 199 19.69 1.74 3.84
CA GLN A 199 20.73 0.86 3.31
C GLN A 199 20.51 -0.59 3.72
N PHE A 200 20.24 -0.84 5.01
CA PHE A 200 19.92 -2.17 5.50
C PHE A 200 18.65 -2.75 4.86
N GLU A 201 17.63 -1.90 4.63
CA GLU A 201 16.40 -2.31 3.94
C GLU A 201 16.67 -2.72 2.48
N LEU A 202 17.53 -1.98 1.76
CA LEU A 202 17.94 -2.33 0.40
C LEU A 202 18.66 -3.68 0.36
N GLU A 203 19.66 -3.88 1.23
CA GLU A 203 20.38 -5.14 1.36
C GLU A 203 19.41 -6.30 1.70
N THR A 204 18.49 -6.06 2.62
CA THR A 204 17.46 -7.03 3.00
C THR A 204 16.49 -7.32 1.84
N LEU A 205 16.15 -6.32 1.03
CA LEU A 205 15.25 -6.48 -0.10
C LEU A 205 15.88 -7.35 -1.20
N LEU A 206 17.19 -7.19 -1.44
CA LEU A 206 17.94 -7.98 -2.41
C LEU A 206 18.16 -9.44 -1.97
N THR A 207 18.11 -9.71 -0.66
CA THR A 207 18.29 -11.05 -0.08
C THR A 207 16.99 -11.84 0.05
N ARG A 208 15.83 -11.21 -0.15
CA ARG A 208 14.53 -11.90 -0.11
C ARG A 208 14.23 -12.60 -1.43
N PRO A 209 13.61 -13.80 -1.40
CA PRO A 209 13.13 -14.46 -2.61
C PRO A 209 11.94 -13.73 -3.25
N GLU A 210 11.12 -13.01 -2.47
CA GLU A 210 9.98 -12.26 -3.00
C GLU A 210 10.42 -11.03 -3.80
N GLN A 211 10.27 -11.08 -5.13
CA GLN A 211 10.72 -10.03 -6.04
C GLN A 211 9.66 -8.97 -6.40
N GLU A 212 8.43 -9.11 -5.90
CA GLU A 212 7.29 -8.28 -6.33
C GLU A 212 7.56 -6.78 -6.19
N THR A 213 8.08 -6.33 -5.05
CA THR A 213 8.35 -4.90 -4.81
C THR A 213 9.36 -4.32 -5.81
N ILE A 214 10.47 -5.04 -6.06
CA ILE A 214 11.52 -4.60 -6.99
C ILE A 214 10.97 -4.58 -8.42
N LEU A 215 10.29 -5.64 -8.84
CA LEU A 215 9.70 -5.75 -10.18
C LEU A 215 8.66 -4.67 -10.45
N MET A 216 7.85 -4.32 -9.45
CA MET A 216 6.90 -3.22 -9.58
C MET A 216 7.62 -1.89 -9.75
N ASP A 217 8.74 -1.65 -9.08
CA ASP A 217 9.54 -0.45 -9.30
C ASP A 217 10.18 -0.43 -10.70
N MET A 218 10.77 -1.56 -11.12
CA MET A 218 11.38 -1.74 -12.45
C MET A 218 10.38 -1.53 -13.60
N VAL A 219 9.15 -2.07 -13.49
CA VAL A 219 8.16 -1.93 -14.57
C VAL A 219 7.62 -0.51 -14.67
N HIS A 220 7.55 0.24 -13.57
CA HIS A 220 7.21 1.66 -13.62
C HIS A 220 8.34 2.47 -14.29
N SER A 221 9.60 2.16 -13.97
CA SER A 221 10.77 2.75 -14.66
C SER A 221 10.76 2.41 -16.16
N ALA A 222 10.42 1.17 -16.53
CA ALA A 222 10.27 0.79 -17.94
C ALA A 222 9.13 1.55 -18.63
N ALA A 223 8.00 1.73 -17.95
CA ALA A 223 6.79 2.33 -18.52
C ALA A 223 6.88 3.86 -18.69
N TYR A 224 7.46 4.56 -17.72
CA TYR A 224 7.45 6.03 -17.63
C TYR A 224 8.86 6.65 -17.68
N ARG A 225 9.91 5.82 -17.85
CA ARG A 225 11.32 6.22 -17.88
C ARG A 225 11.74 6.95 -16.59
N ASN A 226 12.80 7.75 -16.65
CA ASN A 226 13.27 8.53 -15.51
C ASN A 226 12.45 9.82 -15.31
N ASN A 227 11.12 9.74 -15.39
CA ASN A 227 10.25 10.89 -15.24
C ASN A 227 8.94 10.52 -14.52
N THR A 228 8.37 11.47 -13.76
CA THR A 228 7.10 11.32 -13.05
C THR A 228 6.96 9.96 -12.33
N LEU A 229 6.02 9.10 -12.73
CA LEU A 229 5.74 7.80 -12.11
C LEU A 229 6.85 6.75 -12.28
N GLY A 230 7.80 6.99 -13.20
CA GLY A 230 8.95 6.11 -13.41
C GLY A 230 10.15 6.43 -12.53
N LEU A 231 10.07 7.54 -11.76
CA LEU A 231 11.00 7.77 -10.66
C LEU A 231 10.86 6.65 -9.61
N PRO A 232 11.98 6.13 -9.07
CA PRO A 232 11.95 4.98 -8.20
C PRO A 232 11.27 5.34 -6.88
N LYS A 233 10.42 4.44 -6.39
CA LYS A 233 9.81 4.59 -5.05
C LYS A 233 10.83 4.31 -3.97
N ILE A 234 11.70 3.33 -4.22
CA ILE A 234 12.75 2.92 -3.30
C ILE A 234 13.99 3.77 -3.58
N CYS A 235 14.57 4.39 -2.54
CA CYS A 235 15.79 5.17 -2.69
C CYS A 235 16.91 4.32 -3.32
N PRO A 236 17.47 4.70 -4.50
CA PRO A 236 18.60 3.99 -5.06
C PRO A 236 19.86 4.26 -4.22
N GLU A 237 20.77 3.30 -4.21
CA GLU A 237 22.03 3.37 -3.44
C GLU A 237 22.85 4.62 -3.80
N SER A 238 22.90 4.97 -5.09
CA SER A 238 23.62 6.15 -5.60
C SER A 238 23.06 7.51 -5.11
N SER A 239 21.85 7.54 -4.54
CA SER A 239 21.24 8.74 -3.97
C SER A 239 21.45 8.86 -2.46
N LEU A 240 21.79 7.78 -1.75
CA LEU A 240 21.89 7.77 -0.28
C LEU A 240 22.83 8.86 0.25
N SER A 241 23.99 9.05 -0.39
CA SER A 241 24.98 10.05 0.00
C SER A 241 24.66 11.47 -0.42
N LYS A 242 23.66 11.67 -1.29
CA LYS A 242 23.27 12.98 -1.85
C LYS A 242 22.15 13.66 -1.07
N ILE A 243 21.44 12.91 -0.22
CA ILE A 243 20.29 13.41 0.54
C ILE A 243 20.76 13.87 1.91
N ASP A 244 20.52 15.15 2.20
CA ASP A 244 20.81 15.82 3.47
C ASP A 244 19.58 16.52 4.04
N SER A 245 19.68 17.02 5.28
CA SER A 245 18.57 17.69 5.97
C SER A 245 18.03 18.91 5.20
N ASN A 246 18.92 19.71 4.59
CA ASN A 246 18.52 20.87 3.80
C ASN A 246 17.69 20.47 2.57
N THR A 247 18.07 19.41 1.86
CA THR A 247 17.31 18.88 0.72
C THR A 247 15.93 18.38 1.15
N LEU A 248 15.85 17.67 2.29
CA LEU A 248 14.59 17.20 2.86
C LEU A 248 13.66 18.37 3.24
N LEU A 249 14.18 19.38 3.95
CA LEU A 249 13.42 20.58 4.31
C LEU A 249 12.98 21.39 3.08
N THR A 250 13.81 21.47 2.04
CA THR A 250 13.48 22.11 0.76
C THR A 250 12.32 21.39 0.07
N TYR A 251 12.32 20.06 0.09
CA TYR A 251 11.22 19.26 -0.42
C TYR A 251 9.95 19.49 0.41
N LEU A 252 10.03 19.41 1.74
CA LEU A 252 8.89 19.67 2.62
C LEU A 252 8.28 21.06 2.38
N LYS A 253 9.10 22.11 2.31
CA LYS A 253 8.64 23.48 2.00
C LYS A 253 7.91 23.60 0.67
N SER A 254 8.32 22.81 -0.32
CA SER A 254 7.77 22.86 -1.68
C SER A 254 6.50 22.01 -1.83
N HIS A 255 6.45 20.84 -1.17
CA HIS A 255 5.42 19.84 -1.40
C HIS A 255 4.39 19.76 -0.26
N HIS A 256 4.79 19.97 0.99
CA HIS A 256 3.93 19.91 2.16
C HIS A 256 3.27 21.28 2.40
N THR A 257 2.36 21.65 1.49
CA THR A 257 1.60 22.91 1.57
C THR A 257 0.13 22.63 1.85
N LEU A 258 -0.55 23.55 2.57
CA LEU A 258 -1.94 23.37 3.00
C LEU A 258 -2.92 23.08 1.84
N SER A 259 -2.73 23.71 0.68
CA SER A 259 -3.58 23.51 -0.51
C SER A 259 -3.47 22.12 -1.14
N ARG A 260 -2.40 21.37 -0.83
CA ARG A 260 -2.13 20.01 -1.33
C ARG A 260 -2.46 18.92 -0.30
N MET A 261 -3.15 19.28 0.78
CA MET A 261 -3.41 18.40 1.90
C MET A 261 -4.90 18.17 2.12
N VAL A 262 -5.21 16.97 2.61
CA VAL A 262 -6.48 16.64 3.21
C VAL A 262 -6.21 16.08 4.61
N VAL A 263 -6.79 16.68 5.64
CA VAL A 263 -6.89 16.05 6.95
C VAL A 263 -8.21 15.31 7.01
N ALA A 264 -8.18 14.01 7.30
CA ALA A 264 -9.39 13.21 7.41
C ALA A 264 -9.49 12.52 8.77
N GLY A 265 -10.72 12.36 9.28
CA GLY A 265 -11.00 11.68 10.54
C GLY A 265 -12.22 10.76 10.48
N VAL A 266 -12.09 9.55 11.01
CA VAL A 266 -13.17 8.56 11.13
C VAL A 266 -13.41 8.26 12.59
N GLY A 267 -14.67 8.29 13.03
CA GLY A 267 -15.03 8.16 14.45
C GLY A 267 -14.81 9.45 15.24
N VAL A 268 -14.85 10.60 14.58
CA VAL A 268 -14.66 11.92 15.19
C VAL A 268 -15.82 12.85 14.85
N GLU A 269 -16.08 13.81 15.75
CA GLU A 269 -16.99 14.92 15.50
C GLU A 269 -16.31 15.93 14.56
N HIS A 270 -17.07 16.50 13.61
CA HIS A 270 -16.51 17.32 12.53
C HIS A 270 -15.98 18.66 13.05
N GLN A 271 -16.76 19.36 13.89
CA GLN A 271 -16.37 20.67 14.39
C GLN A 271 -15.11 20.59 15.25
N ALA A 272 -15.02 19.61 16.15
CA ALA A 272 -13.84 19.36 16.96
C ALA A 272 -12.59 19.09 16.10
N LEU A 273 -12.73 18.31 15.02
CA LEU A 273 -11.62 18.08 14.08
C LEU A 273 -11.20 19.40 13.40
N VAL A 274 -12.16 20.20 12.92
CA VAL A 274 -11.88 21.50 12.28
C VAL A 274 -11.16 22.44 13.23
N ASP A 275 -11.59 22.53 14.48
CA ASP A 275 -11.00 23.41 15.49
C ASP A 275 -9.55 23.01 15.80
N TYR A 276 -9.28 21.73 16.04
CA TYR A 276 -7.93 21.24 16.31
C TYR A 276 -7.00 21.36 15.10
N VAL A 277 -7.50 21.07 13.89
CA VAL A 277 -6.70 21.23 12.68
C VAL A 277 -6.36 22.71 12.45
N THR A 278 -7.32 23.61 12.63
CA THR A 278 -7.07 25.06 12.52
C THR A 278 -5.97 25.49 13.49
N LYS A 279 -6.07 25.09 14.75
CA LYS A 279 -5.07 25.38 15.80
C LYS A 279 -3.67 24.85 15.46
N TYR A 280 -3.53 23.59 15.08
CA TYR A 280 -2.21 22.94 14.97
C TYR A 280 -1.58 22.95 13.57
N PHE A 281 -2.38 23.10 12.51
CA PHE A 281 -1.91 23.13 11.11
C PHE A 281 -1.87 24.53 10.51
N VAL A 282 -2.75 25.44 10.94
CA VAL A 282 -2.89 26.78 10.31
C VAL A 282 -2.27 27.88 11.17
N GLU A 283 -2.57 27.92 12.47
CA GLU A 283 -2.06 28.98 13.35
C GLU A 283 -0.57 28.83 13.66
N LEU A 284 -0.08 27.59 13.78
CA LEU A 284 1.32 27.29 14.01
C LEU A 284 2.10 27.25 12.69
N LYS A 285 3.23 27.97 12.65
CA LYS A 285 4.06 28.07 11.45
C LYS A 285 4.90 26.80 11.25
N PRO A 286 5.19 26.41 9.99
CA PRO A 286 6.17 25.39 9.68
C PRO A 286 7.61 25.81 10.05
N ILE A 287 8.46 24.84 10.35
CA ILE A 287 9.86 25.10 10.77
C ILE A 287 10.71 25.71 9.66
N TRP A 288 10.45 25.34 8.40
CA TRP A 288 11.20 25.81 7.22
C TRP A 288 10.87 27.25 6.79
N ASP A 289 9.86 27.88 7.40
CA ASP A 289 9.58 29.31 7.19
C ASP A 289 10.48 30.21 8.02
N GLN A 290 11.08 29.68 9.09
CA GLN A 290 12.03 30.41 9.94
C GLN A 290 13.42 30.49 9.29
N ASN A 291 13.76 29.56 8.40
CA ASN A 291 15.06 29.48 7.76
C ASN A 291 15.04 30.04 6.33
N SER A 292 15.62 31.24 6.15
CA SER A 292 15.69 31.92 4.85
C SER A 292 16.57 31.20 3.81
N SER A 293 17.42 30.25 4.23
CA SER A 293 18.25 29.47 3.30
C SER A 293 17.46 28.38 2.56
N ILE A 294 16.32 27.93 3.11
CA ILE A 294 15.45 26.94 2.48
C ILE A 294 14.57 27.65 1.46
N GLN A 295 14.90 27.49 0.18
CA GLN A 295 14.14 28.10 -0.92
C GLN A 295 13.00 27.19 -1.37
N GLN A 296 11.87 27.76 -1.75
CA GLN A 296 10.77 26.99 -2.31
C GLN A 296 11.07 26.68 -3.78
N VAL A 297 11.00 25.40 -4.14
CA VAL A 297 11.12 24.94 -5.53
C VAL A 297 9.71 24.83 -6.12
N LYS A 298 9.57 25.20 -7.40
CA LYS A 298 8.31 25.04 -8.11
C LYS A 298 8.00 23.55 -8.26
N VAL A 299 6.83 23.13 -7.79
CA VAL A 299 6.33 21.76 -7.96
C VAL A 299 6.15 21.46 -9.44
N ASP A 300 6.69 20.33 -9.90
CA ASP A 300 6.44 19.83 -11.24
C ASP A 300 5.01 19.27 -11.35
N ALA A 301 4.23 19.86 -12.25
CA ALA A 301 2.84 19.48 -12.54
C ALA A 301 2.72 18.74 -13.89
N SER A 302 3.83 18.24 -14.43
CA SER A 302 3.86 17.50 -15.69
C SER A 302 3.05 16.20 -15.60
N VAL A 303 2.27 15.95 -16.66
CA VAL A 303 1.50 14.72 -16.83
C VAL A 303 2.45 13.56 -17.12
N ALA A 304 2.18 12.41 -16.51
CA ALA A 304 2.93 11.19 -16.77
C ALA A 304 2.68 10.69 -18.20
N GLN A 305 3.76 10.43 -18.94
CA GLN A 305 3.70 9.91 -20.30
C GLN A 305 4.12 8.45 -20.31
N PHE A 306 3.18 7.58 -20.67
CA PHE A 306 3.46 6.17 -20.85
C PHE A 306 4.20 5.97 -22.19
N THR A 307 5.40 5.40 -22.15
CA THR A 307 6.21 5.17 -23.36
C THR A 307 6.39 3.71 -23.73
N GLY A 308 6.09 2.79 -22.81
CA GLY A 308 6.59 1.42 -22.90
C GLY A 308 8.11 1.35 -22.75
N GLY A 309 8.66 0.14 -22.77
CA GLY A 309 10.09 -0.08 -22.60
C GLY A 309 10.43 -1.43 -21.98
N ILE A 310 11.72 -1.66 -21.73
CA ILE A 310 12.21 -2.87 -21.09
C ILE A 310 13.28 -2.52 -20.05
N VAL A 311 13.14 -3.09 -18.85
CA VAL A 311 14.18 -3.09 -17.82
C VAL A 311 14.45 -4.54 -17.42
N GLN A 312 15.69 -4.97 -17.60
CA GLN A 312 16.11 -6.35 -17.33
C GLN A 312 17.32 -6.34 -16.42
N GLU A 313 17.27 -7.14 -15.35
CA GLU A 313 18.37 -7.33 -14.41
C GLU A 313 18.68 -8.83 -14.33
N GLU A 314 19.84 -9.22 -14.87
CA GLU A 314 20.35 -10.59 -14.73
C GLU A 314 21.05 -10.71 -13.38
N CYS A 315 20.49 -11.52 -12.48
CA CYS A 315 21.02 -11.71 -11.14
C CYS A 315 20.67 -13.09 -10.59
N GLU A 316 21.40 -13.53 -9.57
CA GLU A 316 21.00 -14.70 -8.78
C GLU A 316 19.92 -14.28 -7.79
N ILE A 317 18.82 -15.03 -7.73
CA ILE A 317 17.75 -14.80 -6.75
C ILE A 317 17.98 -15.75 -5.57
N PRO A 318 18.07 -15.22 -4.34
CA PRO A 318 18.22 -16.02 -3.14
C PRO A 318 17.11 -17.08 -3.03
N GLN A 319 17.49 -18.31 -2.69
CA GLN A 319 16.54 -19.41 -2.53
C GLN A 319 15.98 -19.44 -1.11
N TYR A 320 14.71 -19.85 -0.98
CA TYR A 320 14.07 -20.00 0.33
C TYR A 320 14.68 -21.20 1.06
N ALA A 321 15.36 -20.96 2.19
CA ALA A 321 15.87 -22.01 3.07
C ALA A 321 14.70 -22.64 3.87
N GLY A 322 13.84 -23.39 3.20
CA GLY A 322 12.70 -24.10 3.79
C GLY A 322 12.71 -25.57 3.42
N PRO A 323 12.02 -26.44 4.19
CA PRO A 323 12.04 -27.89 4.00
C PRO A 323 11.47 -28.34 2.64
N SER A 324 10.72 -27.48 1.95
CA SER A 324 10.14 -27.72 0.62
C SER A 324 11.02 -27.26 -0.55
N GLY A 325 12.14 -26.55 -0.29
CA GLY A 325 13.12 -26.11 -1.29
C GLY A 325 12.51 -25.59 -2.60
N LEU A 326 12.01 -24.35 -2.61
CA LEU A 326 11.57 -23.74 -3.87
C LEU A 326 12.79 -23.60 -4.80
N PRO A 327 12.68 -23.99 -6.08
CA PRO A 327 13.78 -23.80 -7.02
C PRO A 327 14.05 -22.32 -7.21
N GLU A 328 15.23 -21.99 -7.74
CA GLU A 328 15.50 -20.65 -8.23
C GLU A 328 14.46 -20.27 -9.30
N LEU A 329 13.83 -19.11 -9.13
CA LEU A 329 12.81 -18.60 -10.03
C LEU A 329 13.34 -17.39 -10.79
N ALA A 330 12.89 -17.25 -12.04
CA ALA A 330 12.99 -16.04 -12.83
C ALA A 330 11.62 -15.36 -12.84
N HIS A 331 11.60 -14.03 -12.78
CA HIS A 331 10.38 -13.25 -12.67
C HIS A 331 10.25 -12.29 -13.83
N VAL A 332 9.04 -12.21 -14.40
CA VAL A 332 8.73 -11.29 -15.50
C VAL A 332 7.40 -10.60 -15.23
N VAL A 333 7.35 -9.31 -15.52
CA VAL A 333 6.14 -8.48 -15.52
C VAL A 333 5.97 -7.92 -16.92
N VAL A 334 4.82 -8.18 -17.54
CA VAL A 334 4.41 -7.52 -18.79
C VAL A 334 3.27 -6.56 -18.45
N ALA A 335 3.41 -5.31 -18.85
CA ALA A 335 2.50 -4.24 -18.53
C ALA A 335 2.08 -3.45 -19.77
N LEU A 336 0.89 -2.86 -19.66
CA LEU A 336 0.26 -1.98 -20.63
C LEU A 336 -0.18 -0.70 -19.92
N GLU A 337 -0.41 0.36 -20.69
CA GLU A 337 -1.01 1.57 -20.15
C GLU A 337 -2.41 1.28 -19.61
N GLY A 338 -2.60 1.57 -18.32
CA GLY A 338 -3.86 1.41 -17.62
C GLY A 338 -4.72 2.67 -17.67
N MET A 339 -5.69 2.76 -16.76
CA MET A 339 -6.62 3.89 -16.70
C MET A 339 -6.34 4.76 -15.47
N SER A 340 -6.51 6.07 -15.62
CA SER A 340 -6.60 6.99 -14.47
C SER A 340 -7.79 6.60 -13.58
N HIS A 341 -7.72 6.89 -12.28
CA HIS A 341 -8.87 6.71 -11.40
C HIS A 341 -10.02 7.69 -11.66
N GLN A 342 -9.80 8.72 -12.50
CA GLN A 342 -10.83 9.66 -12.96
C GLN A 342 -11.43 9.27 -14.32
N ASP A 343 -10.85 8.29 -15.01
CA ASP A 343 -11.33 7.81 -16.31
C ASP A 343 -12.68 7.07 -16.16
N PRO A 344 -13.67 7.27 -17.05
CA PRO A 344 -14.91 6.49 -17.05
C PRO A 344 -14.66 4.96 -17.15
N ASP A 345 -13.55 4.55 -17.75
CA ASP A 345 -13.15 3.16 -17.94
C ASP A 345 -12.47 2.55 -16.70
N PHE A 346 -12.30 3.33 -15.64
CA PHE A 346 -11.65 2.89 -14.40
C PHE A 346 -12.39 1.70 -13.75
N ILE A 347 -13.72 1.77 -13.66
CA ILE A 347 -14.52 0.70 -13.02
C ILE A 347 -14.52 -0.59 -13.85
N PRO A 348 -14.75 -0.56 -15.18
CA PRO A 348 -14.53 -1.73 -16.02
C PRO A 348 -13.11 -2.30 -15.91
N ALA A 349 -12.06 -1.47 -15.82
CA ALA A 349 -10.69 -1.94 -15.60
C ALA A 349 -10.50 -2.64 -14.25
N CYS A 350 -11.17 -2.19 -13.18
CA CYS A 350 -11.19 -2.90 -11.89
C CYS A 350 -11.89 -4.27 -11.99
N VAL A 351 -13.01 -4.36 -12.73
CA VAL A 351 -13.70 -5.63 -12.96
C VAL A 351 -12.83 -6.59 -13.78
N LEU A 352 -12.18 -6.09 -14.84
CA LEU A 352 -11.23 -6.86 -15.65
C LEU A 352 -10.08 -7.39 -14.77
N ASN A 353 -9.50 -6.58 -13.90
CA ASN A 353 -8.46 -7.01 -12.97
C ASN A 353 -8.96 -8.14 -12.05
N MET A 354 -10.20 -8.06 -11.57
CA MET A 354 -10.81 -9.12 -10.75
C MET A 354 -11.07 -10.41 -11.54
N MET A 355 -11.43 -10.31 -12.83
CA MET A 355 -11.58 -11.46 -13.72
C MET A 355 -10.25 -12.16 -13.97
N MET A 356 -9.19 -11.37 -14.23
CA MET A 356 -7.85 -11.90 -14.48
C MET A 356 -7.27 -12.56 -13.22
N GLY A 357 -7.34 -11.86 -12.08
CA GLY A 357 -7.00 -12.37 -10.76
C GLY A 357 -5.63 -13.03 -10.70
N GLY A 358 -5.59 -14.31 -10.31
CA GLY A 358 -4.38 -15.11 -10.22
C GLY A 358 -3.93 -15.40 -8.79
N GLY A 359 -2.62 -15.60 -8.61
CA GLY A 359 -2.00 -15.88 -7.31
C GLY A 359 -0.73 -16.71 -7.42
N GLY A 360 -0.24 -17.17 -6.28
CA GLY A 360 0.83 -18.16 -6.19
C GLY A 360 0.27 -19.59 -6.30
N SER A 361 1.04 -20.47 -6.94
CA SER A 361 0.75 -21.91 -7.05
C SER A 361 0.65 -22.57 -5.67
N PHE A 362 1.48 -22.14 -4.72
CA PHE A 362 1.42 -22.57 -3.34
C PHE A 362 0.62 -21.58 -2.48
N SER A 363 -0.70 -21.60 -2.61
CA SER A 363 -1.60 -20.83 -1.74
C SER A 363 -2.30 -21.77 -0.77
N ALA A 364 -1.83 -21.84 0.48
CA ALA A 364 -2.50 -22.55 1.56
C ALA A 364 -3.65 -21.68 2.11
N GLY A 365 -4.82 -21.78 1.49
CA GLY A 365 -6.01 -21.02 1.87
C GLY A 365 -7.28 -21.67 1.31
N GLY A 366 -8.41 -21.39 1.94
CA GLY A 366 -9.72 -21.94 1.58
C GLY A 366 -10.34 -21.32 0.32
N PRO A 367 -11.59 -21.72 -0.02
CA PRO A 367 -12.38 -21.10 -1.07
C PRO A 367 -12.51 -19.58 -0.88
N GLY A 368 -12.66 -18.84 -1.99
CA GLY A 368 -12.82 -17.37 -1.98
C GLY A 368 -11.57 -16.56 -2.35
N LYS A 369 -10.41 -17.20 -2.43
CA LYS A 369 -9.13 -16.53 -2.81
C LYS A 369 -8.92 -16.29 -4.32
N GLY A 370 -9.95 -16.46 -5.15
CA GLY A 370 -9.85 -16.25 -6.60
C GLY A 370 -9.38 -17.45 -7.43
N MET A 371 -9.57 -18.69 -6.96
CA MET A 371 -9.15 -19.91 -7.68
C MET A 371 -9.83 -20.14 -9.05
N TYR A 372 -10.94 -19.46 -9.30
CA TYR A 372 -11.70 -19.54 -10.55
C TYR A 372 -11.44 -18.34 -11.48
N THR A 373 -10.39 -17.57 -11.25
CA THR A 373 -9.98 -16.45 -12.12
C THR A 373 -9.23 -16.96 -13.35
N ARG A 374 -9.12 -16.14 -14.42
CA ARG A 374 -8.51 -16.57 -15.69
C ARG A 374 -7.08 -17.03 -15.48
N LEU A 375 -6.25 -16.25 -14.80
CA LEU A 375 -4.86 -16.62 -14.58
C LEU A 375 -4.73 -17.86 -13.70
N TYR A 376 -5.62 -18.07 -12.74
CA TYR A 376 -5.55 -19.29 -11.94
C TYR A 376 -5.92 -20.53 -12.77
N THR A 377 -7.00 -20.47 -13.55
CA THR A 377 -7.54 -21.62 -14.29
C THR A 377 -6.84 -21.92 -15.61
N ASN A 378 -6.47 -20.88 -16.36
CA ASN A 378 -5.77 -21.02 -17.64
C ASN A 378 -4.27 -21.17 -17.46
N VAL A 379 -3.69 -20.54 -16.42
CA VAL A 379 -2.24 -20.57 -16.19
C VAL A 379 -1.86 -21.58 -15.11
N LEU A 380 -2.18 -21.30 -13.85
CA LEU A 380 -1.65 -22.08 -12.72
C LEU A 380 -2.11 -23.55 -12.73
N ASN A 381 -3.36 -23.83 -13.12
CA ASN A 381 -3.87 -25.20 -13.20
C ASN A 381 -3.31 -26.00 -14.40
N ARG A 382 -2.83 -25.32 -15.46
CA ARG A 382 -2.40 -25.97 -16.70
C ARG A 382 -0.89 -26.08 -16.82
N TYR A 383 -0.17 -25.06 -16.37
CA TYR A 383 1.28 -25.00 -16.45
C TYR A 383 1.87 -25.22 -15.06
N HIS A 384 2.12 -26.50 -14.72
CA HIS A 384 2.68 -26.91 -13.43
C HIS A 384 4.04 -26.28 -13.09
N TRP A 385 4.76 -25.77 -14.10
CA TRP A 385 6.06 -25.10 -13.95
C TRP A 385 5.92 -23.60 -13.64
N MET A 386 4.70 -23.05 -13.65
CA MET A 386 4.42 -21.67 -13.25
C MET A 386 4.19 -21.59 -11.74
N TYR A 387 4.98 -20.77 -11.05
CA TYR A 387 4.92 -20.61 -9.59
C TYR A 387 4.02 -19.46 -9.16
N ASN A 388 3.91 -18.42 -9.98
CA ASN A 388 3.03 -17.28 -9.76
C ASN A 388 2.51 -16.76 -11.09
N ALA A 389 1.27 -16.29 -11.10
CA ALA A 389 0.71 -15.49 -12.19
C ALA A 389 -0.38 -14.61 -11.58
N THR A 390 -0.15 -13.30 -11.46
CA THR A 390 -1.08 -12.37 -10.82
C THR A 390 -1.20 -11.08 -11.63
N ALA A 391 -2.43 -10.63 -11.84
CA ALA A 391 -2.74 -9.33 -12.44
C ALA A 391 -2.78 -8.20 -11.40
N TYR A 392 -2.33 -7.02 -11.79
CA TYR A 392 -2.35 -5.80 -10.99
C TYR A 392 -2.88 -4.64 -11.82
N ASN A 393 -3.66 -3.78 -11.17
CA ASN A 393 -4.16 -2.54 -11.73
C ASN A 393 -3.72 -1.37 -10.85
N HIS A 394 -2.74 -0.62 -11.35
CA HIS A 394 -2.26 0.60 -10.73
C HIS A 394 -2.93 1.82 -11.40
N ALA A 395 -3.76 2.54 -10.66
CA ALA A 395 -4.35 3.79 -11.16
C ALA A 395 -3.76 5.00 -10.43
N TYR A 396 -3.49 6.07 -11.19
CA TYR A 396 -2.99 7.37 -10.75
C TYR A 396 -3.95 8.48 -11.24
N ALA A 397 -3.68 9.74 -10.93
CA ALA A 397 -4.56 10.87 -11.27
C ALA A 397 -4.72 11.09 -12.79
N ASP A 398 -3.67 10.83 -13.54
CA ASP A 398 -3.55 11.18 -14.95
C ASP A 398 -3.32 9.97 -15.88
N THR A 399 -2.90 8.83 -15.33
CA THR A 399 -2.65 7.60 -16.10
C THR A 399 -2.81 6.35 -15.21
N GLY A 400 -2.53 5.17 -15.75
CA GLY A 400 -2.50 3.92 -15.00
C GLY A 400 -1.51 2.91 -15.59
N LEU A 401 -1.34 1.79 -14.91
CA LEU A 401 -0.50 0.68 -15.32
C LEU A 401 -1.23 -0.62 -15.01
N PHE A 402 -1.60 -1.37 -16.05
CA PHE A 402 -2.14 -2.71 -15.89
C PHE A 402 -1.05 -3.72 -16.22
N CYS A 403 -0.76 -4.66 -15.32
CA CYS A 403 0.32 -5.60 -15.54
C CYS A 403 0.03 -7.00 -15.01
N ILE A 404 0.72 -7.99 -15.58
CA ILE A 404 0.69 -9.37 -15.12
C ILE A 404 2.12 -9.75 -14.72
N HIS A 405 2.29 -10.10 -13.45
CA HIS A 405 3.53 -10.64 -12.90
C HIS A 405 3.44 -12.17 -12.88
N ALA A 406 4.44 -12.83 -13.47
CA ALA A 406 4.60 -14.27 -13.34
C ALA A 406 6.02 -14.66 -12.91
N SER A 407 6.12 -15.85 -12.33
CA SER A 407 7.40 -16.47 -11.99
C SER A 407 7.44 -17.95 -12.38
N ALA A 408 8.58 -18.39 -12.88
CA ALA A 408 8.84 -19.75 -13.32
C ALA A 408 10.33 -20.08 -13.17
N THR A 409 10.74 -21.33 -13.36
CA THR A 409 12.18 -21.67 -13.37
C THR A 409 12.87 -21.06 -14.60
N PRO A 410 14.19 -20.77 -14.54
CA PRO A 410 14.95 -20.16 -15.64
C PRO A 410 14.87 -20.91 -16.98
N ALA A 411 14.58 -22.22 -16.95
CA ALA A 411 14.40 -23.03 -18.15
C ALA A 411 13.18 -22.60 -18.98
N HIS A 412 12.12 -22.10 -18.34
CA HIS A 412 10.82 -21.80 -18.94
C HIS A 412 10.56 -20.30 -19.14
N VAL A 413 11.57 -19.42 -19.04
CA VAL A 413 11.37 -17.95 -19.17
C VAL A 413 10.70 -17.57 -20.50
N ARG A 414 11.14 -18.18 -21.61
CA ARG A 414 10.53 -17.92 -22.92
C ARG A 414 9.07 -18.39 -22.97
N ASP A 415 8.80 -19.59 -22.46
CA ASP A 415 7.45 -20.17 -22.41
C ASP A 415 6.54 -19.34 -21.51
N MET A 416 7.07 -18.82 -20.40
CA MET A 416 6.36 -17.93 -19.48
C MET A 416 5.89 -16.66 -20.20
N VAL A 417 6.78 -16.01 -20.98
CA VAL A 417 6.42 -14.82 -21.74
C VAL A 417 5.40 -15.13 -22.84
N ASP A 418 5.50 -16.29 -23.49
CA ASP A 418 4.49 -16.74 -24.47
C ASP A 418 3.11 -16.94 -23.81
N VAL A 419 3.06 -17.53 -22.62
CA VAL A 419 1.80 -17.67 -21.87
C VAL A 419 1.25 -16.31 -21.45
N LEU A 420 2.09 -15.41 -20.95
CA LEU A 420 1.67 -14.05 -20.55
C LEU A 420 1.09 -13.27 -21.73
N THR A 421 1.77 -13.25 -22.87
CA THR A 421 1.31 -12.54 -24.08
C THR A 421 -0.02 -13.10 -24.60
N ARG A 422 -0.20 -14.42 -24.57
CA ARG A 422 -1.48 -15.06 -24.89
C ARG A 422 -2.61 -14.64 -23.95
N GLU A 423 -2.39 -14.66 -22.64
CA GLU A 423 -3.43 -14.28 -21.67
C GLU A 423 -3.76 -12.78 -21.72
N ILE A 424 -2.76 -11.93 -21.98
CA ILE A 424 -2.97 -10.48 -22.18
C ILE A 424 -3.82 -10.24 -23.43
N VAL A 425 -3.56 -10.91 -24.56
CA VAL A 425 -4.41 -10.78 -25.76
C VAL A 425 -5.79 -11.38 -25.52
N ALA A 426 -5.87 -12.53 -24.85
CA ALA A 426 -7.13 -13.22 -24.54
C ALA A 426 -8.03 -12.41 -23.60
N MET A 427 -7.50 -11.43 -22.87
CA MET A 427 -8.29 -10.54 -22.01
C MET A 427 -9.31 -9.72 -22.82
N ALA A 428 -9.04 -9.44 -24.10
CA ALA A 428 -9.95 -8.76 -25.03
C ALA A 428 -10.97 -9.70 -25.70
N GLY A 429 -10.84 -11.02 -25.48
CA GLY A 429 -11.73 -12.04 -26.03
C GLY A 429 -13.13 -12.02 -25.40
N PRO A 430 -14.03 -12.93 -25.85
CA PRO A 430 -15.38 -13.02 -25.33
C PRO A 430 -15.38 -13.36 -23.84
N THR A 431 -16.17 -12.62 -23.08
CA THR A 431 -16.36 -12.82 -21.64
C THR A 431 -17.63 -13.61 -21.38
N GLY A 432 -17.55 -14.70 -20.62
CA GLY A 432 -18.75 -15.45 -20.24
C GLY A 432 -19.53 -14.76 -19.12
N ASP A 433 -20.86 -14.78 -19.19
CA ASP A 433 -21.74 -14.10 -18.22
C ASP A 433 -21.46 -14.51 -16.76
N LYS A 434 -21.26 -15.81 -16.53
CA LYS A 434 -20.95 -16.35 -15.19
C LYS A 434 -19.60 -15.86 -14.65
N GLU A 435 -18.64 -15.63 -15.54
CA GLU A 435 -17.33 -15.10 -15.18
C GLU A 435 -17.41 -13.61 -14.82
N LEU A 436 -18.09 -12.82 -15.67
CA LEU A 436 -18.30 -11.40 -15.41
C LEU A 436 -19.08 -11.18 -14.10
N MET A 437 -20.19 -11.91 -13.91
CA MET A 437 -20.99 -11.81 -12.70
C MET A 437 -20.16 -12.16 -11.46
N ARG A 438 -19.37 -13.24 -11.50
CA ARG A 438 -18.48 -13.62 -10.39
C ARG A 438 -17.50 -12.49 -10.06
N ALA A 439 -16.87 -11.89 -11.07
CA ALA A 439 -15.90 -10.82 -10.86
C ALA A 439 -16.56 -9.55 -10.28
N LYS A 440 -17.75 -9.17 -10.76
CA LYS A 440 -18.54 -8.06 -10.22
C LYS A 440 -18.89 -8.30 -8.74
N THR A 441 -19.44 -9.46 -8.41
CA THR A 441 -19.79 -9.84 -7.02
C THR A 441 -18.55 -9.86 -6.13
N GLN A 442 -17.43 -10.43 -6.60
CA GLN A 442 -16.18 -10.45 -5.84
C GLN A 442 -15.63 -9.03 -5.58
N LEU A 443 -15.71 -8.14 -6.58
CA LEU A 443 -15.27 -6.75 -6.43
C LEU A 443 -16.16 -5.97 -5.44
N GLN A 444 -17.48 -6.13 -5.53
CA GLN A 444 -18.43 -5.53 -4.57
C GLN A 444 -18.19 -6.06 -3.14
N SER A 445 -18.04 -7.37 -2.99
CA SER A 445 -17.73 -8.00 -1.69
C SER A 445 -16.43 -7.47 -1.10
N MET A 446 -15.37 -7.40 -1.91
CA MET A 446 -14.06 -6.89 -1.47
C MET A 446 -14.13 -5.41 -1.08
N LEU A 447 -14.87 -4.59 -1.82
CA LEU A 447 -15.06 -3.17 -1.50
C LEU A 447 -15.72 -3.01 -0.11
N LEU A 448 -16.82 -3.71 0.13
CA LEU A 448 -17.58 -3.57 1.38
C LEU A 448 -16.80 -4.11 2.59
N MET A 449 -16.22 -5.30 2.47
CA MET A 449 -15.43 -5.92 3.56
C MET A 449 -14.22 -5.06 3.95
N ASN A 450 -13.55 -4.43 2.98
CA ASN A 450 -12.43 -3.55 3.27
C ASN A 450 -12.84 -2.29 4.06
N LEU A 451 -14.04 -1.76 3.81
CA LEU A 451 -14.56 -0.55 4.45
C LEU A 451 -15.10 -0.79 5.88
N GLU A 452 -14.95 -1.99 6.41
CA GLU A 452 -15.18 -2.31 7.82
C GLU A 452 -14.04 -1.78 8.72
N ALA A 453 -12.82 -1.72 8.18
CA ALA A 453 -11.64 -1.26 8.90
C ALA A 453 -11.55 0.28 8.88
N ARG A 454 -11.60 0.93 10.06
CA ARG A 454 -11.52 2.40 10.18
C ARG A 454 -10.31 3.03 9.47
N PRO A 455 -9.09 2.47 9.53
CA PRO A 455 -7.96 3.02 8.77
C PRO A 455 -8.17 3.00 7.26
N VAL A 456 -8.84 1.98 6.73
CA VAL A 456 -9.18 1.90 5.30
C VAL A 456 -10.24 2.94 4.93
N VAL A 457 -11.24 3.16 5.79
CA VAL A 457 -12.25 4.22 5.60
C VAL A 457 -11.60 5.61 5.63
N PHE A 458 -10.65 5.84 6.54
CA PHE A 458 -9.88 7.07 6.58
C PHE A 458 -9.14 7.31 5.26
N GLU A 459 -8.42 6.30 4.77
CA GLU A 459 -7.66 6.41 3.53
C GLU A 459 -8.58 6.60 2.31
N ASP A 460 -9.73 5.90 2.27
CA ASP A 460 -10.77 6.08 1.26
C ASP A 460 -11.29 7.51 1.20
N ILE A 461 -11.69 8.08 2.35
CA ILE A 461 -12.16 9.47 2.45
C ILE A 461 -11.06 10.43 1.97
N ALA A 462 -9.87 10.31 2.55
CA ALA A 462 -8.80 11.26 2.32
C ALA A 462 -8.35 11.27 0.85
N ARG A 463 -8.16 10.10 0.23
CA ARG A 463 -7.74 10.00 -1.17
C ARG A 463 -8.82 10.49 -2.15
N GLN A 464 -10.09 10.15 -1.92
CA GLN A 464 -11.17 10.62 -2.79
C GLN A 464 -11.33 12.15 -2.73
N VAL A 465 -11.27 12.73 -1.53
CA VAL A 465 -11.33 14.19 -1.32
C VAL A 465 -10.08 14.89 -1.85
N LEU A 466 -8.91 14.24 -1.77
CA LEU A 466 -7.69 14.78 -2.36
C LEU A 466 -7.83 14.88 -3.88
N ALA A 467 -8.27 13.80 -4.52
CA ALA A 467 -8.36 13.70 -5.97
C ALA A 467 -9.52 14.48 -6.60
N THR A 468 -10.70 14.46 -5.98
CA THR A 468 -11.95 14.96 -6.59
C THR A 468 -12.64 16.07 -5.79
N GLY A 469 -12.15 16.38 -4.59
CA GLY A 469 -12.77 17.38 -3.70
C GLY A 469 -14.01 16.88 -2.96
N HIS A 470 -14.53 15.71 -3.31
CA HIS A 470 -15.70 15.10 -2.67
C HIS A 470 -15.50 13.59 -2.48
N ARG A 471 -16.33 12.95 -1.67
CA ARG A 471 -16.35 11.48 -1.53
C ARG A 471 -17.60 10.88 -2.14
N LYS A 472 -17.41 9.91 -3.04
CA LYS A 472 -18.47 9.01 -3.49
C LYS A 472 -18.63 7.89 -2.48
N ARG A 473 -19.87 7.64 -2.06
CA ARG A 473 -20.15 6.55 -1.14
C ARG A 473 -20.03 5.18 -1.83
N PRO A 474 -19.84 4.09 -1.06
CA PRO A 474 -19.70 2.75 -1.63
C PRO A 474 -20.87 2.31 -2.50
N GLU A 475 -22.10 2.75 -2.17
CA GLU A 475 -23.31 2.40 -2.92
C GLU A 475 -23.23 2.89 -4.37
N ALA A 476 -22.67 4.09 -4.60
CA ALA A 476 -22.46 4.62 -5.94
C ALA A 476 -21.47 3.77 -6.75
N PHE A 477 -20.44 3.21 -6.11
CA PHE A 477 -19.51 2.29 -6.77
C PHE A 477 -20.16 0.93 -7.05
N MET A 478 -21.03 0.44 -6.16
CA MET A 478 -21.78 -0.79 -6.38
C MET A 478 -22.65 -0.71 -7.64
N ASP A 479 -23.37 0.40 -7.81
CA ASP A 479 -24.19 0.66 -9.00
C ASP A 479 -23.35 0.74 -10.28
N LEU A 480 -22.17 1.38 -10.21
CA LEU A 480 -21.25 1.44 -11.35
C LEU A 480 -20.69 0.08 -11.71
N ILE A 481 -20.33 -0.75 -10.72
CA ILE A 481 -19.87 -2.13 -10.94
C ILE A 481 -21.00 -2.97 -11.55
N GLU A 482 -22.24 -2.78 -11.08
CA GLU A 482 -23.40 -3.54 -11.58
C GLU A 482 -23.69 -3.24 -13.06
N LYS A 483 -23.46 -2.01 -13.50
CA LYS A 483 -23.67 -1.60 -14.89
C LYS A 483 -22.61 -2.09 -15.88
N VAL A 484 -21.48 -2.65 -15.41
CA VAL A 484 -20.41 -3.12 -16.31
C VAL A 484 -20.89 -4.30 -17.16
N THR A 485 -20.72 -4.16 -18.48
CA THR A 485 -21.08 -5.17 -19.49
C THR A 485 -19.86 -5.91 -20.04
N SER A 486 -20.07 -6.99 -20.81
CA SER A 486 -18.95 -7.67 -21.51
C SER A 486 -18.25 -6.75 -22.51
N ASP A 487 -19.03 -5.89 -23.17
CA ASP A 487 -18.52 -4.98 -24.20
C ASP A 487 -17.61 -3.91 -23.59
N ASP A 488 -17.92 -3.44 -22.38
CA ASP A 488 -17.03 -2.55 -21.62
C ASP A 488 -15.68 -3.22 -21.33
N ILE A 489 -15.69 -4.50 -20.93
CA ILE A 489 -14.46 -5.26 -20.67
C ILE A 489 -13.63 -5.40 -21.95
N SER A 490 -14.25 -5.82 -23.05
CA SER A 490 -13.56 -5.95 -24.34
C SER A 490 -13.01 -4.61 -24.83
N ARG A 491 -13.78 -3.53 -24.68
CA ARG A 491 -13.36 -2.16 -25.04
C ARG A 491 -12.14 -1.70 -24.24
N VAL A 492 -12.15 -1.89 -22.92
CA VAL A 492 -11.01 -1.51 -22.05
C VAL A 492 -9.78 -2.35 -22.34
N ALA A 493 -9.94 -3.67 -22.51
CA ALA A 493 -8.85 -4.56 -22.89
C ALA A 493 -8.21 -4.17 -24.23
N GLN A 494 -9.03 -3.88 -25.24
CA GLN A 494 -8.55 -3.40 -26.55
C GLN A 494 -7.86 -2.04 -26.45
N ARG A 495 -8.34 -1.14 -25.59
CA ARG A 495 -7.69 0.15 -25.33
C ARG A 495 -6.29 -0.05 -24.75
N MET A 496 -6.14 -0.93 -23.76
CA MET A 496 -4.83 -1.26 -23.17
C MET A 496 -3.88 -1.88 -24.22
N LEU A 497 -4.37 -2.79 -25.07
CA LEU A 497 -3.57 -3.47 -26.10
C LEU A 497 -3.02 -2.53 -27.21
N ARG A 498 -3.55 -1.30 -27.33
CA ARG A 498 -3.02 -0.30 -28.27
C ARG A 498 -1.72 0.35 -27.78
N SER A 499 -1.46 0.31 -26.48
CA SER A 499 -0.24 0.87 -25.90
C SER A 499 0.97 -0.02 -26.18
N GLN A 500 2.17 0.57 -26.22
CA GLN A 500 3.39 -0.23 -26.30
C GLN A 500 3.59 -1.01 -24.99
N PRO A 501 4.11 -2.25 -25.00
CA PRO A 501 4.35 -2.96 -23.75
C PRO A 501 5.50 -2.34 -22.95
N ALA A 502 5.34 -2.31 -21.63
CA ALA A 502 6.42 -2.13 -20.68
C ALA A 502 6.74 -3.48 -20.04
N VAL A 503 8.02 -3.85 -19.98
CA VAL A 503 8.44 -5.17 -19.47
C VAL A 503 9.53 -5.02 -18.43
N ALA A 504 9.37 -5.70 -17.30
CA ALA A 504 10.41 -5.84 -16.29
C ALA A 504 10.75 -7.32 -16.10
N ALA A 505 12.04 -7.64 -16.01
CA ALA A 505 12.50 -9.01 -15.79
C ALA A 505 13.68 -9.05 -14.83
N ARG A 506 13.64 -9.96 -13.85
CA ARG A 506 14.68 -10.13 -12.83
C ARG A 506 14.97 -11.61 -12.56
N GLY A 507 16.24 -11.95 -12.36
CA GLY A 507 16.72 -13.31 -12.11
C GLY A 507 17.56 -13.85 -13.27
N LYS A 508 17.56 -15.17 -13.48
CA LYS A 508 18.19 -15.78 -14.67
C LYS A 508 17.26 -15.68 -15.88
N VAL A 509 17.33 -14.57 -16.60
CA VAL A 509 16.38 -14.17 -17.66
C VAL A 509 17.02 -14.06 -19.05
N GLN A 510 18.24 -14.57 -19.25
CA GLN A 510 18.93 -14.65 -20.56
C GLN A 510 18.07 -15.17 -21.72
N LYS A 511 17.14 -16.08 -21.46
CA LYS A 511 16.25 -16.68 -22.49
C LYS A 511 14.99 -15.84 -22.78
N MET A 512 14.88 -14.65 -22.20
CA MET A 512 13.76 -13.75 -22.41
C MET A 512 13.70 -13.27 -23.88
N PRO A 513 12.51 -13.28 -24.51
CA PRO A 513 12.32 -12.69 -25.83
C PRO A 513 12.62 -11.18 -25.84
N ALA A 514 13.10 -10.67 -26.96
CA ALA A 514 13.32 -9.24 -27.13
C ALA A 514 11.98 -8.47 -27.13
N LEU A 515 12.00 -7.21 -26.68
CA LEU A 515 10.80 -6.36 -26.63
C LEU A 515 10.02 -6.29 -27.97
N PRO A 516 10.65 -6.19 -29.16
CA PRO A 516 9.91 -6.19 -30.42
C PRO A 516 9.13 -7.48 -30.68
N ASP A 517 9.63 -8.62 -30.18
CA ASP A 517 8.93 -9.91 -30.32
C ASP A 517 7.70 -9.97 -29.43
N ILE A 518 7.82 -9.45 -28.20
CA ILE A 518 6.70 -9.33 -27.26
C ILE A 518 5.65 -8.38 -27.83
N GLN A 519 6.06 -7.24 -28.36
CA GLN A 519 5.16 -6.27 -29.00
C GLN A 519 4.45 -6.89 -30.20
N THR A 520 5.18 -7.59 -31.06
CA THR A 520 4.58 -8.29 -32.22
C THR A 520 3.58 -9.36 -31.77
N ALA A 521 3.90 -10.11 -30.71
CA ALA A 521 2.98 -11.10 -30.14
C ALA A 521 1.69 -10.47 -29.62
N LEU A 522 1.78 -9.32 -28.92
CA LEU A 522 0.60 -8.61 -28.42
C LEU A 522 -0.28 -8.00 -29.53
N LEU A 523 0.31 -7.70 -30.70
CA LEU A 523 -0.43 -7.25 -31.88
C LEU A 523 -1.09 -8.41 -32.64
N ASN A 524 -0.60 -9.65 -32.47
CA ASN A 524 -1.18 -10.83 -33.09
C ASN A 524 -2.46 -11.27 -32.36
N LYS A 525 -3.47 -11.72 -33.11
CA LYS A 525 -4.75 -12.19 -32.55
C LYS A 525 -4.61 -13.35 -31.55
N ASP A 526 -3.60 -14.20 -31.74
CA ASP A 526 -3.38 -15.38 -30.91
C ASP A 526 -2.41 -15.12 -29.74
N GLY A 527 -1.82 -13.92 -29.64
CA GLY A 527 -0.86 -13.58 -28.59
C GLY A 527 0.43 -14.41 -28.59
N ARG A 528 0.73 -15.14 -29.67
CA ARG A 528 1.88 -16.06 -29.72
C ARG A 528 3.18 -15.35 -30.09
N LEU A 529 4.25 -15.71 -29.39
CA LEU A 529 5.60 -15.35 -29.81
C LEU A 529 5.96 -16.04 -31.13
N GLN A 530 6.54 -15.27 -32.05
CA GLN A 530 7.04 -15.83 -33.30
C GLN A 530 8.23 -16.77 -33.02
N THR A 531 8.26 -17.90 -33.71
CA THR A 531 9.44 -18.78 -33.73
C THR A 531 10.37 -18.35 -34.85
N ALA A 532 11.69 -18.62 -34.71
CA ALA A 532 12.67 -18.33 -35.76
C ALA A 532 12.28 -18.93 -37.14
N ARG A 533 11.54 -20.05 -37.15
CA ARG A 533 10.98 -20.66 -38.37
C ARG A 533 9.85 -19.85 -39.02
N SER A 534 9.03 -19.13 -38.23
CA SER A 534 7.94 -18.30 -38.76
C SER A 534 8.41 -16.99 -39.43
N ARG A 535 9.55 -16.43 -39.00
CA ARG A 535 10.12 -15.23 -39.64
C ARG A 535 10.54 -15.45 -41.10
N LEU A 536 10.88 -16.68 -41.47
CA LEU A 536 11.28 -17.06 -42.84
C LEU A 536 10.07 -17.21 -43.79
N SER A 537 8.84 -17.25 -43.29
CA SER A 537 7.62 -17.39 -44.10
C SER A 537 7.00 -16.04 -44.52
N LEU A 538 7.44 -14.91 -43.94
CA LEU A 538 6.97 -13.56 -44.30
C LEU A 538 7.70 -12.99 -45.54
N PHE A 539 8.79 -13.63 -45.98
CA PHE A 539 9.54 -13.28 -47.18
C PHE A 539 9.26 -14.23 -48.37
N ARG A 540 8.10 -14.89 -48.38
CA ARG A 540 7.67 -15.76 -49.47
C ARG A 540 6.32 -15.37 -50.04
#